data_AF-A0AA51UGB0-F1
#
_entry.id   AF-A0AA51UGB0-F1
#
_cell.length_a   1.000
_cell.length_b   1.000
_cell.length_c   1.000
_cell.angle_alpha   90.00
_cell.angle_beta   90.00
_cell.angle_gamma   90.00
#
_symmetry.space_group_name_H-M   'P 1'
#
loop_
_entity.id
_entity.type
_entity.pdbx_description
1 polymer ?
#
loop_
_entity_poly.entity_id
_entity_poly.type
_entity_poly.pdbx_seq_one_letter_code
_entity_poly.pdbx_strand_id
1 'polypeptide(L)' 'MKMRMVKCSDVGICDCDYIALGYDIDEVEKNMLGHIETEHKDLLETMSESEAHNLNHRVSTFLGRSCGCGHLEMP' A
#
# COMPACT_ATOMS: atom_id res chain seq x y z
N MET A 1 -22.18 4.58 -1.96
CA MET A 1 -20.70 4.49 -1.88
C MET A 1 -20.34 3.15 -1.26
N LYS A 2 -19.33 2.45 -1.77
CA LYS A 2 -18.84 1.19 -1.16
C LYS A 2 -17.69 1.53 -0.22
N MET A 3 -17.78 1.10 1.03
CA MET A 3 -16.69 1.22 2.00
C MET A 3 -15.49 0.40 1.51
N ARG A 4 -14.29 0.96 1.64
CA ARG A 4 -13.03 0.32 1.28
C ARG A 4 -12.15 0.18 2.50
N MET A 5 -11.36 -0.89 2.49
CA MET A 5 -10.43 -1.21 3.55
C MET A 5 -9.15 -1.77 2.95
N VAL A 6 -8.01 -1.43 3.54
CA VAL A 6 -6.70 -2.04 3.24
C VAL A 6 -5.94 -2.23 4.54
N LYS A 7 -5.27 -3.36 4.69
CA LYS A 7 -4.44 -3.65 5.85
C LYS A 7 -2.96 -3.61 5.49
N CYS A 8 -2.11 -3.36 6.48
CA CYS A 8 -0.67 -3.55 6.35
C CYS A 8 -0.32 -4.94 5.81
N SER A 9 -1.00 -5.98 6.31
CA SER A 9 -0.77 -7.36 5.85
C SER A 9 -1.13 -7.57 4.38
N ASP A 10 -2.16 -6.89 3.85
CA ASP A 10 -2.57 -7.01 2.45
C ASP A 10 -1.51 -6.43 1.49
N VAL A 11 -0.74 -5.44 1.96
CA VAL A 11 0.32 -4.78 1.18
C VAL A 11 1.71 -5.35 1.46
N GLY A 12 1.80 -6.42 2.25
CA GLY A 12 3.03 -7.17 2.53
C GLY A 12 3.77 -6.78 3.81
N ILE A 13 3.14 -5.99 4.69
CA ILE A 13 3.68 -5.63 6.00
C ILE A 13 3.04 -6.54 7.04
N CYS A 14 3.74 -7.62 7.41
CA CYS A 14 3.20 -8.65 8.30
C CYS A 14 3.30 -8.29 9.80
N ASP A 15 4.09 -7.28 10.16
CA ASP A 15 4.32 -6.88 11.57
C ASP A 15 3.34 -5.78 12.03
N CYS A 16 2.22 -5.60 11.32
CA CYS A 16 1.25 -4.56 11.63
C CYS A 16 -0.19 -4.95 11.31
N ASP A 17 -1.06 -4.77 12.30
CA ASP A 17 -2.50 -5.02 12.23
C ASP A 17 -3.32 -3.77 11.84
N TYR A 18 -2.65 -2.69 11.44
CA TYR A 18 -3.34 -1.46 11.05
C TYR A 18 -4.24 -1.67 9.82
N ILE A 19 -5.42 -1.07 9.88
CA ILE A 19 -6.45 -1.14 8.85
C ILE A 19 -6.87 0.29 8.51
N ALA A 20 -6.57 0.73 7.30
CA ALA A 20 -7.11 1.98 6.77
C ALA A 20 -8.54 1.73 6.25
N LEU A 21 -9.50 2.53 6.72
CA LEU A 21 -10.93 2.43 6.40
C LEU A 21 -11.43 3.76 5.86
N GLY A 22 -12.29 3.73 4.84
CA GLY A 22 -12.84 4.95 4.27
C GLY A 22 -13.82 4.70 3.12
N TYR A 23 -14.44 5.77 2.64
CA TYR A 23 -15.37 5.72 1.50
C TYR A 23 -14.70 6.08 0.17
N ASP A 24 -13.63 6.89 0.23
CA ASP A 24 -12.84 7.34 -0.91
C ASP A 24 -11.50 6.58 -1.01
N ILE A 25 -11.13 6.15 -2.23
CA ILE A 25 -9.87 5.44 -2.47
C ILE A 25 -8.69 6.30 -2.05
N ASP A 26 -8.67 7.56 -2.52
CA ASP A 26 -7.58 8.49 -2.25
C ASP A 26 -7.41 8.76 -0.76
N GLU A 27 -8.50 8.77 0.01
CA GLU A 27 -8.43 8.93 1.47
C GLU A 27 -7.83 7.69 2.12
N VAL A 28 -8.32 6.50 1.76
CA VAL A 28 -7.81 5.23 2.30
C VAL A 28 -6.35 5.01 1.92
N GLU A 29 -5.97 5.33 0.68
CA GLU A 29 -4.59 5.26 0.18
C GLU A 29 -3.69 6.21 0.99
N LYS A 30 -4.06 7.48 1.14
CA LYS A 30 -3.29 8.45 1.94
C LYS A 30 -3.17 8.04 3.41
N ASN A 31 -4.25 7.55 4.02
CA ASN A 31 -4.23 7.08 5.41
C ASN A 31 -3.30 5.86 5.57
N MET A 32 -3.29 4.96 4.59
CA MET A 32 -2.43 3.79 4.59
C MET A 32 -0.96 4.17 4.42
N LEU A 33 -0.66 5.02 3.43
CA LEU A 33 0.70 5.47 3.14
C LEU A 33 1.27 6.31 4.28
N GLY A 34 0.47 7.24 4.82
CA GLY A 34 0.88 8.05 5.97
C GLY A 34 1.20 7.19 7.19
N HIS A 35 0.42 6.12 7.43
CA HIS A 35 0.72 5.16 8.49
C HIS A 35 2.04 4.43 8.25
N ILE A 36 2.31 4.00 7.02
CA ILE A 36 3.58 3.36 6.65
C ILE A 36 4.74 4.35 6.84
N GLU A 37 4.57 5.61 6.45
CA GLU A 37 5.60 6.65 6.61
C GLU A 37 5.94 6.97 8.06
N THR A 38 4.97 6.87 8.98
CA THR A 38 5.18 7.17 10.40
C THR A 38 5.57 5.94 11.22
N GLU A 39 4.86 4.83 11.03
CA GLU A 39 5.00 3.61 11.86
C GLU A 39 5.91 2.56 11.23
N HIS A 40 6.08 2.58 9.90
CA HIS A 40 6.98 1.70 9.16
C HIS A 40 8.12 2.46 8.49
N LYS A 41 8.53 3.58 9.13
CA LYS A 41 9.63 4.40 8.63
C LYS A 41 10.92 3.59 8.49
N ASP A 42 11.22 2.72 9.45
CA ASP A 42 12.38 1.82 9.39
C ASP A 42 12.36 0.94 8.14
N LEU A 43 11.18 0.45 7.73
CA LEU A 43 11.00 -0.31 6.50
C LEU A 43 11.31 0.58 5.29
N LEU A 44 10.75 1.78 5.24
CA LEU A 44 10.99 2.74 4.16
C LEU A 44 12.46 3.18 4.06
N GLU A 45 13.16 3.31 5.18
CA GLU A 45 14.59 3.65 5.21
C GLU A 45 15.47 2.51 4.66
N THR A 46 15.01 1.26 4.77
CA THR A 46 15.67 0.12 4.13
C THR A 46 15.28 -0.09 2.67
N MET A 47 14.19 0.55 2.23
CA MET A 47 13.66 0.43 0.87
C MET A 47 14.25 1.50 -0.05
N SER A 48 14.53 1.12 -1.30
CA SER A 48 14.89 2.09 -2.34
C SER A 48 13.64 2.82 -2.86
N GLU A 49 13.83 3.94 -3.55
CA GLU A 49 12.71 4.72 -4.13
C GLU A 49 11.80 3.87 -5.03
N SER A 50 12.38 2.91 -5.76
CA SER A 50 11.65 1.92 -6.58
C SER A 50 10.77 0.97 -5.75
N GLU A 51 11.25 0.55 -4.59
CA GLU A 51 10.56 -0.34 -3.67
C GLU A 51 9.38 0.40 -3.01
N ALA A 52 9.61 1.64 -2.56
CA ALA A 52 8.56 2.51 -2.03
C ALA A 52 7.48 2.80 -3.09
N HIS A 53 7.89 2.98 -4.36
CA HIS A 53 6.94 3.12 -5.47
C HIS A 53 6.13 1.84 -5.70
N ASN A 54 6.75 0.66 -5.59
CA ASN A 54 6.07 -0.62 -5.68
C ASN A 54 5.05 -0.81 -4.55
N LEU A 55 5.41 -0.43 -3.32
CA LEU A 55 4.50 -0.47 -2.17
C LEU A 55 3.25 0.38 -2.40
N ASN A 56 3.43 1.62 -2.88
CA ASN A 56 2.34 2.49 -3.29
C ASN A 56 1.44 1.81 -4.35
N HIS A 57 2.05 1.21 -5.36
CA HIS A 57 1.32 0.51 -6.41
C HIS A 57 0.50 -0.67 -5.87
N ARG A 58 1.03 -1.43 -4.92
CA ARG A 58 0.34 -2.54 -4.24
C ARG A 58 -0.88 -2.05 -3.46
N VAL A 59 -0.74 -0.96 -2.70
CA VAL A 59 -1.86 -0.31 -1.98
C VAL A 59 -2.95 0.09 -2.97
N SER A 60 -2.59 0.77 -4.06
CA SER A 60 -3.53 1.22 -5.08
C SER A 60 -4.24 0.06 -5.80
N THR A 61 -3.48 -0.99 -6.13
CA THR A 61 -3.99 -2.22 -6.77
C THR A 61 -5.00 -2.91 -5.86
N PHE A 62 -4.69 -3.05 -4.56
CA PHE A 62 -5.58 -3.67 -3.58
C PHE A 62 -6.89 -2.89 -3.40
N LEU A 63 -6.81 -1.56 -3.38
CA LEU A 63 -7.97 -0.69 -3.29
C LEU A 63 -8.85 -0.69 -4.56
N GLY A 64 -8.49 -1.46 -5.58
CA GLY A 64 -9.31 -1.68 -6.78
C GLY A 64 -9.04 -0.68 -7.89
N ARG A 65 -7.91 0.04 -7.87
CA ARG A 65 -7.35 0.65 -9.08
C ARG A 65 -6.66 -0.47 -9.86
N SER A 66 -7.45 -1.28 -10.58
CA SER A 66 -6.90 -2.20 -11.57
C SER A 66 -6.09 -1.40 -12.58
N CYS A 67 -4.77 -1.45 -12.49
CA CYS A 67 -3.89 -1.08 -13.60
C CYS A 67 -3.09 -2.33 -13.97
N GLY A 68 -3.42 -2.92 -15.10
CA GLY A 68 -2.74 -4.08 -15.67
C GLY A 68 -1.35 -3.71 -16.20
N CYS A 69 -0.38 -3.54 -15.30
CA CYS A 69 1.05 -3.43 -15.58
C CYS A 69 1.79 -4.00 -14.35
N GLY A 70 2.66 -5.00 -14.39
CA GLY A 70 3.20 -5.84 -15.45
C GLY A 70 4.02 -6.94 -14.76
N HIS A 71 3.75 -8.18 -15.13
CA HIS A 71 4.71 -9.26 -15.32
C HIS A 71 6.18 -8.80 -15.20
N LEU A 72 6.82 -9.04 -14.05
CA LEU A 72 8.29 -9.10 -13.99
C LEU A 72 8.68 -10.48 -14.51
N GLU A 73 8.99 -10.55 -15.80
CA GLU A 73 9.81 -11.63 -16.35
C GLU A 73 11.19 -11.49 -15.71
N MET A 74 11.46 -12.27 -14.66
CA MET A 74 12.84 -12.51 -14.28
C MET A 74 13.48 -13.40 -15.37
N PRO A 75 14.72 -13.09 -15.79
CA PRO A 75 15.43 -13.81 -16.85
C PRO A 75 15.72 -15.28 -16.50
#